data_AF-A0A132B5R4-F1
#
_entry.id   AF-A0A132B5R4-F1
#
_cell.length_a   1.000
_cell.length_b   1.000
_cell.length_c   1.000
_cell.angle_alpha   90.00
_cell.angle_beta   90.00
_cell.angle_gamma   90.00
#
_symmetry.space_group_name_H-M   'P 1'
#
loop_
_entity.id
_entity.type
_entity.pdbx_description
1 polymer ?
#
loop_
_entity_poly.entity_id
_entity_poly.type
_entity_poly.pdbx_seq_one_letter_code
_entity_poly.pdbx_strand_id
1 'polypeptide(L)'
;MRLFVALSAVLPLISAEVIVGQLNFYYDTNCKSYAGSVYPSPTEASSGVLGNVRGGPAGSKSLLWVSGGLGPECQGPWFFACKNKECSAWDGVEQGECKSFENGVWGAYQELCPVGE
;
A
#
# COMPACT_ATOMS: atom_id res chain seq x y z
N MET A 1 -42.22 -1.39 -42.29
CA MET A 1 -40.77 -1.15 -42.14
C MET A 1 -40.47 -1.05 -40.66
N ARG A 2 -39.49 -1.81 -40.17
CA ARG A 2 -39.25 -2.10 -38.74
C ARG A 2 -38.49 -0.95 -38.08
N LEU A 3 -38.92 -0.50 -36.91
CA LEU A 3 -38.14 0.40 -36.06
C LEU A 3 -37.59 -0.42 -34.88
N PHE A 4 -36.30 -0.75 -34.91
CA PHE A 4 -35.61 -1.39 -33.81
C PHE A 4 -35.03 -0.30 -32.90
N VAL A 5 -35.54 -0.21 -31.67
CA VAL A 5 -34.96 0.62 -30.62
C VAL A 5 -33.78 -0.16 -30.03
N ALA A 6 -32.55 0.29 -30.31
CA ALA A 6 -31.35 -0.28 -29.72
C ALA A 6 -31.19 0.27 -28.29
N LEU A 7 -31.42 -0.58 -27.30
CA LEU A 7 -31.16 -0.29 -25.89
C LEU A 7 -29.66 -0.56 -25.62
N SER A 8 -28.83 0.47 -25.69
CA SER A 8 -27.42 0.36 -25.29
C SER A 8 -27.31 0.32 -23.77
N ALA A 9 -27.11 -0.87 -23.22
CA ALA A 9 -26.72 -1.05 -21.81
C ALA A 9 -25.25 -0.64 -21.65
N VAL A 10 -25.01 0.53 -21.06
CA VAL A 10 -23.68 0.96 -20.62
C VAL A 10 -23.38 0.19 -19.34
N LEU A 11 -22.64 -0.91 -19.45
CA LEU A 11 -22.09 -1.60 -18.28
C LEU A 11 -20.91 -0.78 -17.76
N PRO A 12 -20.90 -0.35 -16.47
CA PRO A 12 -19.69 0.22 -15.89
C PRO A 12 -18.65 -0.90 -15.80
N LEU A 13 -17.51 -0.73 -16.48
CA LEU A 13 -16.31 -1.50 -16.20
C LEU A 13 -15.89 -1.16 -14.76
N ILE A 14 -16.23 -2.03 -13.81
CA ILE A 14 -15.69 -1.97 -12.46
C ILE A 14 -14.24 -2.41 -12.61
N SER A 15 -13.32 -1.46 -12.67
CA SER A 15 -11.89 -1.74 -12.58
C SER A 15 -11.64 -2.25 -11.17
N ALA A 16 -11.37 -3.54 -11.04
CA ALA A 16 -10.93 -4.11 -9.77
C ALA A 16 -9.53 -3.56 -9.49
N GLU A 17 -9.44 -2.58 -8.59
CA GLU A 17 -8.16 -2.16 -8.04
C GLU A 17 -7.58 -3.38 -7.31
N VAL A 18 -6.45 -3.87 -7.80
CA VAL A 18 -5.68 -4.87 -7.07
C VAL A 18 -5.20 -4.17 -5.81
N ILE A 19 -5.82 -4.45 -4.67
CA ILE A 19 -5.36 -3.95 -3.37
C ILE A 19 -4.16 -4.81 -2.98
N VAL A 20 -2.97 -4.25 -3.15
CA VAL A 20 -1.71 -4.99 -3.05
C VAL A 20 -1.10 -4.89 -1.66
N GLY A 21 -1.69 -4.10 -0.76
CA GLY A 21 -1.58 -4.32 0.67
C GLY A 21 -2.34 -3.33 1.53
N GLN A 22 -2.41 -3.66 2.82
CA GLN A 22 -3.04 -2.86 3.86
C GLN A 22 -2.02 -2.53 4.94
N LEU A 23 -1.88 -1.23 5.19
CA LEU A 23 -1.06 -0.69 6.25
C LEU A 23 -1.95 -0.01 7.29
N ASN A 24 -1.89 -0.49 8.53
CA ASN A 24 -2.58 0.13 9.64
C ASN A 24 -1.63 1.03 10.42
N PHE A 25 -2.13 2.18 10.86
CA PHE A 25 -1.44 3.10 11.73
C PHE A 25 -2.09 3.15 13.10
N TYR A 26 -1.30 3.50 14.11
CA TYR A 26 -1.75 3.54 15.49
C TYR A 26 -1.14 4.74 16.23
N TYR A 27 -1.89 5.30 17.19
CA TYR A 27 -1.45 6.43 18.02
C TYR A 27 -0.51 6.02 19.16
N ASP A 28 -0.39 4.71 19.43
CA ASP A 28 0.58 4.15 20.38
C ASP A 28 1.76 3.48 19.67
N THR A 29 2.71 2.97 20.44
CA THR A 29 3.93 2.34 19.93
C THR A 29 3.84 0.81 19.83
N ASN A 30 2.70 0.22 20.20
CA ASN A 30 2.52 -1.24 20.27
C ASN A 30 1.32 -1.75 19.43
N CYS A 31 0.87 -0.92 18.48
CA CYS A 31 -0.18 -1.23 17.51
C CYS A 31 -1.52 -1.64 18.12
N LYS A 32 -2.00 -0.93 19.16
CA LYS A 32 -3.28 -1.23 19.82
C LYS A 32 -4.34 -0.16 19.63
N SER A 33 -3.95 1.11 19.56
CA SER A 33 -4.81 2.27 19.41
C SER A 33 -4.90 2.67 17.94
N TYR A 34 -5.81 2.00 17.22
CA TYR A 34 -5.95 2.17 15.78
C TYR A 34 -6.26 3.62 15.38
N ALA A 35 -5.49 4.15 14.44
CA ALA A 35 -5.58 5.51 13.93
C ALA A 35 -6.19 5.56 12.52
N GLY A 36 -5.95 4.54 11.70
CA GLY A 36 -6.44 4.50 10.32
C GLY A 36 -5.70 3.45 9.49
N SER A 37 -6.19 3.23 8.26
CA SER A 37 -5.56 2.36 7.28
C SER A 37 -5.25 3.14 6.02
N VAL A 38 -4.18 2.74 5.34
CA VAL A 38 -3.91 3.11 3.95
C VAL A 38 -3.66 1.86 3.14
N TYR A 39 -3.99 1.94 1.86
CA TYR A 39 -3.86 0.82 0.92
C TYR A 39 -2.87 1.24 -0.17
N PRO A 40 -1.56 1.06 0.05
CA PRO A 40 -0.56 1.41 -0.95
C PRO A 40 -0.73 0.52 -2.18
N SER A 41 -0.66 1.15 -3.36
CA SER A 41 -0.69 0.49 -4.66
C SER A 41 0.69 0.51 -5.33
N PRO A 42 1.10 -0.54 -6.06
CA PRO A 42 2.33 -0.57 -6.84
C PRO A 42 2.30 0.33 -8.06
N THR A 43 1.14 0.59 -8.66
CA THR A 43 1.02 1.37 -9.91
C THR A 43 1.34 2.85 -9.73
N GLU A 44 1.40 3.34 -8.51
CA GLU A 44 1.77 4.72 -8.21
C GLU A 44 3.30 4.87 -8.00
N ALA A 45 4.13 3.91 -8.41
CA ALA A 45 5.59 3.96 -8.29
C ALA A 45 6.17 5.16 -9.07
N SER A 46 6.16 6.32 -8.43
CA SER A 46 6.68 7.56 -8.95
C SER A 46 8.16 7.63 -8.58
N SER A 47 9.00 7.12 -9.47
CA SER A 47 10.43 7.49 -9.60
C SER A 47 11.44 6.99 -8.55
N GLY A 48 11.31 5.76 -8.03
CA GLY A 48 12.35 5.23 -7.14
C GLY A 48 12.31 3.74 -6.90
N VAL A 49 13.43 3.22 -6.39
CA VAL A 49 13.62 1.82 -5.97
C VAL A 49 12.53 1.41 -4.97
N LEU A 50 12.04 2.31 -4.11
CA LEU A 50 10.93 2.04 -3.20
C LEU A 50 9.63 2.64 -3.77
N GLY A 51 8.52 1.91 -3.71
CA GLY A 51 7.21 2.42 -4.15
C GLY A 51 6.65 3.48 -3.20
N ASN A 52 5.34 3.75 -3.28
CA ASN A 52 4.71 4.87 -2.56
C ASN A 52 4.93 4.84 -1.07
N VAL A 53 5.68 5.82 -0.58
CA VAL A 53 5.75 6.15 0.83
C VAL A 53 4.42 6.78 1.25
N ARG A 54 3.73 6.16 2.20
CA ARG A 54 2.45 6.63 2.75
C ARG A 54 2.59 6.82 4.25
N GLY A 55 2.25 8.01 4.73
CA GLY A 55 2.21 8.34 6.15
C GLY A 55 0.84 8.08 6.76
N GLY A 56 0.81 7.82 8.06
CA GLY A 56 -0.42 7.71 8.82
C GLY A 56 -1.05 9.06 9.14
N PRO A 57 -2.25 9.05 9.77
CA PRO A 57 -2.83 10.25 10.38
C PRO A 57 -1.83 10.97 11.29
N ALA A 58 -1.90 12.30 11.35
CA ALA A 58 -1.03 13.10 12.21
C ALA A 58 -1.05 12.60 13.67
N GLY A 59 0.13 12.41 14.25
CA GLY A 59 0.28 11.87 15.61
C GLY A 59 0.37 10.34 15.69
N SER A 60 0.27 9.62 14.57
CA SER A 60 0.55 8.17 14.54
C SER A 60 2.00 7.89 14.94
N LYS A 61 2.20 6.84 15.76
CA LYS A 61 3.50 6.45 16.33
C LYS A 61 3.95 5.06 15.93
N SER A 62 3.04 4.20 15.50
CA SER A 62 3.36 2.88 14.97
C SER A 62 2.55 2.50 13.75
N LEU A 63 3.08 1.56 13.00
CA LEU A 63 2.43 0.93 11.87
C LEU A 63 2.43 -0.59 12.05
N LEU A 64 1.44 -1.25 11.46
CA LEU A 64 1.37 -2.69 11.31
C LEU A 64 1.02 -3.03 9.88
N TRP A 65 1.82 -3.91 9.28
CA TRP A 65 1.54 -4.41 7.95
C TRP A 65 0.53 -5.57 8.03
N VAL A 66 -0.70 -5.37 7.57
CA VAL A 66 -1.79 -6.35 7.78
C VAL A 66 -1.79 -7.42 6.70
N SER A 67 -1.63 -7.01 5.45
CA SER A 67 -1.69 -7.90 4.30
C SER A 67 -0.98 -7.28 3.11
N GLY A 68 -0.44 -8.09 2.22
CA GLY A 68 -0.09 -7.64 0.89
C GLY A 68 -0.23 -8.76 -0.13
N GLY A 69 -0.70 -8.37 -1.31
CA GLY A 69 -0.83 -9.25 -2.46
C GLY A 69 0.52 -9.44 -3.14
N LEU A 70 0.70 -10.63 -3.70
CA LEU A 70 1.72 -10.92 -4.67
C LEU A 70 1.06 -10.95 -6.05
N GLY A 71 1.66 -10.26 -7.03
CA GLY A 71 1.54 -10.70 -8.41
C GLY A 71 2.20 -12.08 -8.55
N PRO A 72 1.65 -13.01 -9.35
CA PRO A 72 2.19 -14.36 -9.53
C PRO A 72 3.62 -14.40 -10.08
N GLU A 73 4.13 -13.29 -10.62
CA GLU A 73 5.46 -13.14 -11.22
C GLU A 73 6.53 -12.47 -10.34
N CYS A 74 6.20 -12.00 -9.13
CA CYS A 74 7.09 -11.13 -8.34
C CYS A 74 7.63 -11.84 -7.07
N GLN A 75 8.94 -11.69 -6.79
CA GLN A 75 9.60 -12.32 -5.64
C GLN A 75 9.33 -11.55 -4.35
N GLY A 76 8.19 -11.81 -3.73
CA GLY A 76 7.85 -11.30 -2.40
C GLY A 76 7.48 -9.81 -2.43
N PRO A 77 6.45 -9.37 -1.67
CA PRO A 77 6.31 -7.95 -1.42
C PRO A 77 7.35 -7.56 -0.35
N TRP A 78 8.20 -6.58 -0.65
CA TRP A 78 9.12 -6.03 0.34
C TRP A 78 8.45 -4.81 0.97
N PHE A 79 8.00 -4.97 2.21
CA PHE A 79 7.40 -3.91 2.97
C PHE A 79 8.47 -3.21 3.79
N PHE A 80 8.41 -1.88 3.81
CA PHE A 80 9.37 -1.07 4.51
C PHE A 80 8.65 -0.11 5.45
N ALA A 81 9.13 -0.04 6.68
CA ALA A 81 8.79 1.03 7.58
C ALA A 81 9.84 2.13 7.48
N CYS A 82 9.41 3.31 7.08
CA CYS A 82 10.24 4.47 6.81
C CYS A 82 10.25 5.40 8.02
N LYS A 83 11.44 5.89 8.38
CA LYS A 83 11.67 6.80 9.52
C LYS A 83 11.35 8.26 9.18
N ASN A 84 11.13 8.57 7.91
CA ASN A 84 10.78 9.88 7.38
C ASN A 84 9.91 9.74 6.11
N LYS A 85 9.31 10.86 5.69
CA LYS A 85 8.43 10.90 4.51
C LYS A 85 9.17 10.62 3.19
N GLU A 86 10.48 10.85 3.15
CA GLU A 86 11.34 10.56 2.00
C GLU A 86 11.74 9.08 1.93
N CYS A 87 11.47 8.29 2.98
CA CYS A 87 11.96 6.93 3.16
C CYS A 87 13.47 6.74 2.90
N SER A 88 14.28 7.77 3.19
CA SER A 88 15.74 7.70 3.04
C SER A 88 16.41 6.82 4.10
N ALA A 89 15.70 6.54 5.19
CA ALA A 89 16.06 5.56 6.21
C ALA A 89 14.84 4.67 6.50
N TRP A 90 15.03 3.36 6.38
CA TRP A 90 13.96 2.37 6.48
C TRP A 90 14.43 1.10 7.18
N ASP A 91 13.47 0.35 7.70
CA ASP A 91 13.65 -1.01 8.19
C ASP A 91 12.66 -1.93 7.45
N GLY A 92 13.10 -3.13 7.08
CA GLY A 92 12.21 -4.15 6.53
C GLY A 92 11.19 -4.60 7.59
N VAL A 93 9.96 -4.87 7.17
CA VAL A 93 8.90 -5.34 8.07
C VAL A 93 8.23 -6.59 7.52
N GLU A 94 7.96 -7.53 8.42
CA GLU A 94 7.15 -8.70 8.08
C GLU A 94 5.66 -8.40 8.26
N GLN A 95 4.82 -9.18 7.59
CA GLN A 95 3.38 -9.12 7.81
C GLN A 95 3.05 -9.45 9.27
N GLY A 96 2.21 -8.65 9.90
CA GLY A 96 1.84 -8.76 11.30
C GLY A 96 2.84 -8.11 12.27
N GLU A 97 3.98 -7.63 11.78
CA GLU A 97 4.97 -6.97 12.61
C GLU A 97 4.55 -5.51 12.90
N CYS A 98 4.58 -5.14 14.18
CA CYS A 98 4.38 -3.76 14.62
C CYS A 98 5.71 -3.03 14.69
N LYS A 99 5.84 -1.90 13.98
CA LYS A 99 7.00 -1.01 14.08
C LYS A 99 6.59 0.36 14.62
N SER A 100 7.40 0.91 15.52
CA SER A 100 7.20 2.24 16.08
C SER A 100 8.41 3.14 15.87
N PHE A 101 8.14 4.43 15.68
CA PHE A 101 9.16 5.46 15.54
C PHE A 101 8.72 6.72 16.28
N GLU A 102 9.67 7.39 16.93
CA GLU A 102 9.37 8.58 17.73
C GLU A 102 8.97 9.79 16.87
N ASN A 103 9.48 9.88 15.65
CA ASN A 103 9.35 11.07 14.77
C ASN A 103 8.28 10.90 13.66
N GLY A 104 7.28 10.06 13.89
CA GLY A 104 6.27 9.70 12.90
C GLY A 104 6.65 8.45 12.12
N VAL A 105 5.65 7.82 11.52
CA VAL A 105 5.78 6.51 10.88
C VAL A 105 5.17 6.55 9.48
N TRP A 106 5.93 6.03 8.51
CA TRP A 106 5.51 5.91 7.12
C TRP A 106 5.77 4.48 6.67
N GLY A 107 4.94 3.95 5.78
CA GLY A 107 5.16 2.65 5.14
C GLY A 107 5.37 2.81 3.65
N ALA A 108 6.21 1.97 3.06
CA ALA A 108 6.39 1.84 1.64
C ALA A 108 6.20 0.39 1.21
N TYR A 109 5.60 0.23 0.03
CA TYR A 109 5.47 -1.04 -0.66
C TYR A 109 6.44 -1.06 -1.84
N GLN A 110 7.23 -2.12 -2.00
CA GLN A 110 8.01 -2.35 -3.21
C GLN A 110 7.58 -3.66 -3.86
N GLU A 111 7.14 -3.57 -5.11
CA GLU A 111 6.99 -4.74 -5.98
C GLU A 111 8.34 -4.99 -6.65
N LEU A 112 9.07 -6.01 -6.21
CA LEU A 112 10.21 -6.53 -6.96
C LEU A 112 9.70 -7.57 -7.96
N CYS A 113 9.05 -7.09 -9.00
CA CYS A 113 8.86 -7.88 -10.21
C CYS A 113 10.15 -7.79 -11.03
N PRO A 114 10.65 -8.90 -11.59
CA PRO A 114 11.62 -8.78 -12.68
C PRO A 114 10.95 -7.93 -13.77
N VAL A 115 11.47 -6.72 -14.00
CA VAL A 115 11.18 -6.00 -15.25
C VAL A 115 11.66 -6.92 -16.35
N GLY A 116 10.72 -7.46 -17.13
CA GLY A 116 11.03 -8.35 -18.24
C GLY A 116 12.11 -7.71 -19.11
N GLU A 117 13.20 -8.45 -19.30
CA GLU A 117 14.20 -8.20 -20.33
C GLU A 117 13.57 -8.30 -21.74
#